data_AF-A0A8X6HW70-F1
#
_entry.id   AF-A0A8X6HW70-F1
#
_cell.length_a   1.000
_cell.length_b   1.000
_cell.length_c   1.000
_cell.angle_alpha   90.00
_cell.angle_beta   90.00
_cell.angle_gamma   90.00
#
_symmetry.space_group_name_H-M   'P 1'
#
loop_
_entity.id
_entity.type
_entity.pdbx_description
1 polymer ?
#
loop_
_entity_poly.entity_id
_entity_poly.type
_entity_poly.pdbx_seq_one_letter_code
_entity_poly.pdbx_strand_id
1 'polypeptide(L)'
;MIKSNCITILNDASNHGNKKIYPIVMRYFQPYVGVQVKILDLQDQPGETSDINVNYLNQVLTNNNLTAKVVAFCGDNANVNFGGAALGEELTMR
;
A
#
# COMPACT_ATOMS: atom_id res chain seq x y z
N MET A 1 14.24 15.33 1.50
CA MET A 1 12.93 15.45 2.19
C MET A 1 11.83 15.81 1.19
N ILE A 2 10.68 15.14 1.29
CA ILE A 2 9.50 15.39 0.42
C ILE A 2 8.85 16.72 0.81
N LYS A 3 8.92 17.71 -0.09
CA LYS A 3 8.32 19.06 0.06
C LYS A 3 6.84 19.08 -0.34
N SER A 4 6.09 18.07 0.09
CA SER A 4 4.63 18.01 -0.07
C SER A 4 3.98 17.77 1.28
N ASN A 5 2.80 18.37 1.47
CA ASN A 5 1.95 18.14 2.63
C ASN A 5 1.03 16.92 2.43
N CYS A 6 0.75 16.58 1.17
CA CYS A 6 -0.17 15.50 0.81
C CYS A 6 0.54 14.51 -0.10
N ILE A 7 0.41 13.22 0.19
CA ILE A 7 0.92 12.13 -0.63
C ILE A 7 -0.17 11.09 -0.85
N THR A 8 -0.16 10.47 -2.03
CA THR A 8 -0.92 9.26 -2.31
C THR A 8 0.04 8.07 -2.27
N ILE A 9 -0.36 7.00 -1.59
CA ILE A 9 0.33 5.72 -1.67
C ILE A 9 -0.29 4.89 -2.80
N LEU A 10 0.56 4.34 -3.66
CA LEU A 10 0.20 3.37 -4.67
C LEU A 10 0.87 2.06 -4.25
N ASN A 11 0.07 1.02 -4.06
CA ASN A 11 0.51 -0.29 -3.63
C ASN A 11 0.06 -1.32 -4.64
N ASP A 12 0.95 -2.23 -4.97
CA ASP A 12 0.68 -3.39 -5.81
C ASP A 12 1.37 -4.59 -5.17
N ALA A 13 0.97 -5.80 -5.56
CA ALA A 13 1.61 -7.03 -5.13
C ALA A 13 2.01 -7.84 -6.36
N SER A 14 3.31 -8.08 -6.52
CA SER A 14 3.83 -8.92 -7.60
C SER A 14 4.16 -10.32 -7.10
N ASN A 15 3.63 -11.30 -7.82
CA ASN A 15 3.83 -12.71 -7.56
C ASN A 15 4.82 -13.32 -8.54
N HIS A 16 5.97 -13.78 -8.04
CA HIS A 16 6.93 -14.54 -8.85
C HIS A 16 7.37 -15.82 -8.12
N GLY A 17 6.73 -16.93 -8.48
CA GLY A 17 6.88 -18.19 -7.75
C GLY A 17 6.41 -18.04 -6.30
N ASN A 18 7.29 -18.32 -5.34
CA ASN A 18 6.99 -18.17 -3.91
C ASN A 18 7.30 -16.77 -3.34
N LYS A 19 7.87 -15.87 -4.14
CA LYS A 19 8.21 -14.50 -3.69
C LYS A 19 7.04 -13.56 -3.87
N LYS A 20 6.78 -12.75 -2.86
CA LYS A 20 5.68 -11.78 -2.80
C LYS A 20 6.30 -10.40 -2.69
N ILE A 21 6.50 -9.75 -3.84
CA ILE A 21 7.21 -8.47 -3.88
C ILE A 21 6.21 -7.33 -3.79
N TYR A 22 6.40 -6.45 -2.81
CA TYR A 22 5.55 -5.30 -2.53
C TYR A 22 6.26 -3.98 -2.85
N PRO A 23 5.97 -3.37 -4.01
CA PRO A 23 6.32 -1.97 -4.26
C PRO A 23 5.42 -1.03 -3.44
N ILE A 24 6.03 -0.26 -2.53
CA ILE A 24 5.37 0.90 -1.94
C ILE A 24 5.80 2.12 -2.75
N VAL A 25 4.88 2.67 -3.52
CA VAL A 25 5.12 3.84 -4.35
C VAL A 25 4.39 5.04 -3.77
N MET A 26 5.03 6.19 -3.81
CA MET A 26 4.39 7.45 -3.45
C MET A 26 4.19 8.33 -4.67
N ARG A 27 3.07 9.05 -4.70
CA ARG A 27 2.79 10.10 -5.66
C ARG A 27 2.49 11.40 -4.94
N TYR A 28 3.10 12.50 -5.37
CA TYR A 28 2.88 13.83 -4.83
C TYR A 28 3.04 14.90 -5.90
N PHE A 29 2.48 16.08 -5.65
CA PHE A 29 2.64 17.23 -6.54
C PHE A 29 3.74 18.16 -6.01
N GLN A 30 4.61 18.62 -6.91
CA GLN A 30 5.61 19.64 -6.63
C GLN A 30 5.40 20.83 -7.58
N PRO A 31 5.11 22.05 -7.11
CA PRO A 31 4.64 23.16 -7.95
C PRO A 31 5.50 23.49 -9.17
N TYR A 32 6.83 23.36 -9.04
CA TYR A 32 7.78 23.73 -10.10
C TYR A 32 8.23 22.55 -10.97
N VAL A 33 7.79 21.32 -10.65
CA VAL A 33 8.19 20.09 -11.36
C VAL A 33 6.99 19.31 -11.88
N GLY A 34 5.81 19.50 -11.29
CA GLY A 34 4.60 18.76 -11.57
C GLY A 34 4.43 17.54 -10.68
N VAL A 35 3.74 16.53 -11.20
CA VAL A 35 3.52 15.26 -10.49
C VAL A 35 4.83 14.50 -10.39
N GLN A 36 5.12 13.98 -9.20
CA GLN A 36 6.27 13.14 -8.91
C GLN A 36 5.77 11.78 -8.47
N VAL A 37 6.40 10.72 -9.00
CA VAL A 37 6.14 9.33 -8.63
C VAL A 37 7.48 8.72 -8.22
N LYS A 38 7.56 8.14 -7.03
CA LYS A 38 8.80 7.58 -6.47
C LYS A 38 8.52 6.27 -5.75
N ILE A 39 9.40 5.29 -5.91
CA ILE A 39 9.40 4.09 -5.08
C ILE A 39 9.96 4.49 -3.71
N LEU A 40 9.17 4.27 -2.66
CA LEU A 40 9.61 4.43 -1.27
C LEU A 40 10.39 3.21 -0.81
N ASP A 41 9.86 2.03 -1.10
CA ASP A 41 10.51 0.76 -0.76
C ASP A 41 10.00 -0.37 -1.67
N LEU A 42 10.80 -1.43 -1.79
CA LEU A 42 10.51 -2.62 -2.56
C LEU A 42 11.09 -3.83 -1.84
N GLN A 43 10.25 -4.65 -1.23
CA GLN A 43 10.69 -5.81 -0.46
C GLN A 43 9.84 -7.05 -0.74
N ASP A 44 10.47 -8.21 -0.55
CA ASP A 44 9.80 -9.50 -0.49
C ASP A 44 9.14 -9.66 0.88
N GLN A 45 7.90 -10.16 0.90
CA GLN A 45 7.12 -10.40 2.10
C GLN A 45 6.80 -11.88 2.24
N PRO A 46 6.61 -12.39 3.47
CA PRO A 46 6.39 -13.81 3.72
C PRO A 46 5.03 -14.34 3.22
N GLY A 47 4.12 -13.48 2.75
CA GLY A 47 2.79 -13.87 2.27
C GLY A 47 1.97 -12.68 1.77
N GLU A 48 0.69 -12.94 1.44
CA GLU A 48 -0.22 -11.97 0.80
C GLU A 48 -1.49 -11.64 1.60
N THR A 49 -1.40 -11.63 2.92
CA THR A 49 -2.53 -11.19 3.75
C THR A 49 -2.58 -9.66 3.84
N SER A 50 -3.78 -9.13 4.08
CA SER A 50 -3.96 -7.69 4.37
C SER A 50 -3.14 -7.21 5.56
N ASP A 51 -2.97 -8.06 6.57
CA ASP A 51 -2.21 -7.71 7.77
C ASP A 51 -0.71 -7.57 7.47
N ILE A 52 -0.14 -8.49 6.67
CA ILE A 52 1.26 -8.39 6.25
C ILE A 52 1.47 -7.09 5.47
N ASN A 53 0.58 -6.79 4.53
CA ASN A 53 0.64 -5.59 3.71
C ASN A 53 0.53 -4.29 4.53
N VAL A 54 -0.45 -4.20 5.42
CA VAL A 54 -0.64 -3.02 6.30
C VAL A 54 0.52 -2.83 7.26
N ASN A 55 1.07 -3.92 7.83
CA ASN A 55 2.22 -3.83 8.73
C ASN A 55 3.48 -3.32 7.99
N TYR A 56 3.75 -3.87 6.80
CA TYR A 56 4.86 -3.40 5.97
C TYR A 56 4.69 -1.94 5.55
N LEU A 57 3.49 -1.55 5.12
CA LEU A 57 3.16 -0.17 4.78
C LEU A 57 3.40 0.79 5.96
N ASN A 58 2.89 0.44 7.15
CA ASN A 58 3.06 1.24 8.36
C ASN A 58 4.53 1.40 8.76
N GLN A 59 5.32 0.33 8.64
CA GLN A 59 6.76 0.37 8.88
C GLN A 59 7.45 1.37 7.94
N VAL A 60 7.21 1.26 6.63
CA VAL A 60 7.84 2.13 5.62
C VAL A 60 7.42 3.60 5.82
N LEU A 61 6.14 3.87 6.06
CA LEU A 61 5.65 5.22 6.30
C LEU A 61 6.22 5.84 7.57
N THR A 62 6.29 5.06 8.66
CA THR A 62 6.82 5.53 9.95
C THR A 62 8.31 5.82 9.86
N ASN A 63 9.09 4.91 9.26
CA ASN A 63 10.54 5.09 9.06
C ASN A 63 10.87 6.33 8.21
N ASN A 64 9.96 6.75 7.33
CA ASN A 64 10.11 7.94 6.49
C ASN A 64 9.42 9.20 7.04
N ASN A 65 8.78 9.13 8.21
CA ASN A 65 7.99 10.23 8.80
C ASN A 65 6.88 10.75 7.86
N LEU A 66 6.16 9.84 7.20
CA LEU A 66 5.15 10.17 6.18
C LEU A 66 3.71 9.92 6.60
N THR A 67 3.47 9.23 7.72
CA THR A 67 2.13 8.80 8.15
C THR A 67 1.11 9.95 8.17
N ALA A 68 1.48 11.12 8.70
CA ALA A 68 0.60 12.29 8.78
C ALA A 68 0.31 12.98 7.43
N LYS A 69 0.97 12.57 6.35
CA LYS A 69 0.86 13.17 5.01
C LYS A 69 0.03 12.34 4.03
N VAL A 70 -0.31 11.10 4.39
CA VAL A 70 -1.07 10.20 3.52
C VAL A 70 -2.52 10.66 3.46
N VAL A 71 -2.99 11.00 2.25
CA VAL A 71 -4.38 11.44 2.01
C VAL A 71 -5.17 10.47 1.13
N ALA A 72 -4.48 9.51 0.50
CA ALA A 72 -5.10 8.50 -0.35
C ALA A 72 -4.21 7.26 -0.43
N PHE A 73 -4.85 6.11 -0.57
CA PHE A 73 -4.25 4.81 -0.87
C PHE A 73 -4.88 4.27 -2.15
N CYS A 74 -4.08 3.71 -3.04
CA CYS A 74 -4.51 3.15 -4.31
C CYS A 74 -3.91 1.75 -4.46
N GLY A 75 -4.77 0.76 -4.62
CA GLY A 75 -4.44 -0.63 -4.94
C GLY A 75 -5.58 -1.24 -5.74
N ASP A 76 -5.33 -2.39 -6.37
CA ASP A 76 -6.37 -3.18 -7.02
C ASP A 76 -7.31 -3.83 -5.99
N ASN A 77 -8.48 -4.30 -6.44
CA ASN A 77 -9.48 -4.93 -5.59
C ASN A 77 -9.12 -6.38 -5.23
N ALA A 78 -7.97 -6.54 -4.57
CA ALA A 78 -7.47 -7.81 -4.07
C ALA A 78 -7.56 -7.86 -2.54
N ASN A 79 -7.81 -9.06 -2.00
CA ASN A 79 -7.94 -9.28 -0.55
C ASN A 79 -6.69 -8.83 0.23
N VAL A 80 -5.52 -8.84 -0.41
CA VAL A 80 -4.26 -8.35 0.17
C VAL A 80 -4.27 -6.84 0.47
N ASN A 81 -5.10 -6.05 -0.22
CA ASN A 81 -5.18 -4.60 -0.02
C ASN A 81 -6.30 -4.21 0.94
N PHE A 82 -7.43 -4.91 0.92
CA PHE A 82 -8.65 -4.50 1.64
C PHE A 82 -9.20 -5.54 2.61
N GLY A 83 -8.55 -6.69 2.73
CA GLY A 83 -9.10 -7.86 3.42
C GLY A 83 -10.11 -8.61 2.55
N GLY A 84 -10.40 -9.85 2.92
CA GLY A 84 -11.52 -10.58 2.32
C GLY A 84 -12.85 -10.03 2.84
N ALA A 85 -13.84 -9.88 1.97
CA ALA A 85 -15.21 -9.74 2.42
C ALA A 85 -15.60 -11.04 3.14
N ALA A 86 -15.75 -11.00 4.46
CA ALA A 86 -16.49 -12.06 5.12
C ALA A 86 -17.90 -12.02 4.52
N LEU A 87 -18.32 -13.11 3.86
CA LEU A 87 -19.75 -13.38 3.76
C LEU A 87 -20.22 -13.34 5.21
N GLY A 88 -21.03 -12.34 5.58
CA GLY A 88 -21.69 -12.34 6.87
C GLY A 88 -22.34 -13.70 7.07
N GLU A 89 -22.45 -14.15 8.31
CA GLU A 89 -23.08 -15.42 8.75
C GLU A 89 -24.59 -15.52 8.39
N GLU A 90 -25.01 -15.03 7.22
CA GLU A 90 -26.39 -14.97 6.74
C GLU A 90 -26.60 -15.76 5.44
N LEU A 91 -25.67 -16.66 5.07
CA LEU A 91 -25.84 -17.57 3.92
C LEU A 91 -25.66 -19.07 4.25
N THR A 92 -25.49 -19.43 5.52
CA THR A 92 -25.46 -20.85 5.97
C THR A 92 -26.82 -21.41 6.37
N MET A 93 -27.93 -20.72 6.03
CA MET A 93 -29.31 -21.17 6.29
C MET A 93 -30.17 -21.08 5.02
N ARG A 94 -29.78 -21.78 3.95
CA ARG A 94 -30.66 -22.15 2.84
C ARG A 94 -30.36 -23.57 2.36
#